data_AF-A0A7S0H6H6-F1
#
_entry.id   AF-A0A7S0H6H6-F1
#
_cell.length_a   1.000
_cell.length_b   1.000
_cell.length_c   1.000
_cell.angle_alpha   90.00
_cell.angle_beta   90.00
_cell.angle_gamma   90.00
#
_symmetry.space_group_name_H-M   'P 1'
#
loop_
_entity.id
_entity.type
_entity.pdbx_description
1 polymer ?
#
loop_
_entity_poly.entity_id
_entity_poly.type
_entity_poly.pdbx_seq_one_letter_code
_entity_poly.pdbx_strand_id
1 'polypeptide(L)'
;VGVEGSILRQQKNPCPSSHPKALFPLGDGQGGILHREIFVPGPVEHQFVKEIGYVNLFPLLLRILAPSSPHLSALMTTIRDPQHLWSPYGILSLSKSSRFHERGNAPGDAPYWRGAIWIPINYLTVSALYYYAGVEGPYKGQAKALYDELRNNLIRNMFSEYKRTGYLWEQYNSKTGKGQRSHPFTGWSALIVSIMAERY
;
A
#
# COMPACT_ATOMS: atom_id res chain seq x y z
N VAL A 1 -22.41 7.05 -3.60
CA VAL A 1 -22.26 5.60 -3.38
C VAL A 1 -23.54 5.12 -2.74
N GLY A 2 -24.31 4.27 -3.41
CA GLY A 2 -25.44 3.60 -2.79
C GLY A 2 -24.92 2.42 -1.97
N VAL A 3 -25.42 2.26 -0.75
CA VAL A 3 -25.22 1.04 0.03
C VAL A 3 -26.51 0.25 -0.09
N GLU A 4 -26.50 -0.83 -0.85
CA GLU A 4 -27.64 -1.74 -0.88
C GLU A 4 -27.49 -2.73 0.28
N GLY A 5 -28.36 -2.60 1.27
CA GLY A 5 -28.48 -3.58 2.35
C GLY A 5 -29.44 -4.67 1.92
N SER A 6 -28.93 -5.84 1.54
CA SER A 6 -29.77 -7.03 1.42
C SER A 6 -30.18 -7.46 2.84
N ILE A 7 -31.43 -7.18 3.21
CA ILE A 7 -32.00 -7.73 4.42
C ILE A 7 -32.26 -9.21 4.15
N LEU A 8 -31.37 -10.10 4.62
CA LEU A 8 -31.81 -11.43 5.02
C LEU A 8 -32.68 -11.23 6.26
N ARG A 9 -33.89 -10.70 6.09
CA ARG A 9 -34.89 -10.82 7.15
C ARG A 9 -34.95 -12.33 7.41
N GLN A 10 -34.82 -12.74 8.66
CA GLN A 10 -35.57 -13.88 9.15
C GLN A 10 -37.07 -13.56 8.96
N GLN A 11 -37.53 -13.47 7.71
CA GLN A 11 -38.92 -13.70 7.43
C GLN A 11 -39.12 -15.16 7.82
N LYS A 12 -40.04 -15.40 8.76
CA LYS A 12 -40.68 -16.70 8.94
C LYS A 12 -40.79 -17.34 7.58
N ASN A 13 -40.02 -18.40 7.36
CA ASN A 13 -39.79 -18.99 6.06
C ASN A 13 -41.17 -19.26 5.41
N PRO A 14 -41.58 -18.52 4.36
CA PRO A 14 -42.94 -18.63 3.81
C PRO A 14 -43.13 -19.94 3.02
N CYS A 15 -42.07 -20.75 2.90
CA CYS A 15 -42.08 -22.00 2.18
C CYS A 15 -42.90 -23.06 2.93
N PRO A 16 -43.87 -23.73 2.26
CA PRO A 16 -44.57 -24.88 2.81
C PRO A 16 -43.60 -25.99 3.23
N SER A 17 -43.98 -26.80 4.22
CA SER A 17 -43.17 -27.93 4.71
C SER A 17 -42.84 -28.99 3.65
N SER A 18 -43.50 -28.95 2.49
CA SER A 18 -43.29 -29.84 1.34
C SER A 18 -42.16 -29.42 0.41
N HIS A 19 -41.54 -28.25 0.59
CA HIS A 19 -40.41 -27.81 -0.23
C HIS A 19 -39.05 -28.19 0.38
N PRO A 20 -38.07 -28.64 -0.44
CA PRO A 20 -36.75 -29.00 0.05
C PRO A 20 -36.07 -27.79 0.70
N LYS A 21 -35.63 -27.94 1.94
CA LYS A 21 -34.82 -26.94 2.63
C LYS A 21 -33.46 -26.86 1.94
N ALA A 22 -33.03 -25.66 1.57
CA ALA A 22 -31.66 -25.45 1.14
C ALA A 22 -30.71 -25.92 2.26
N LEU A 23 -29.88 -26.93 1.98
CA LEU A 23 -28.93 -27.50 2.93
C LEU A 23 -27.74 -26.56 3.21
N PHE A 24 -27.60 -25.50 2.42
CA PHE A 24 -26.53 -24.51 2.54
C PHE A 24 -27.11 -23.09 2.46
N PRO A 25 -26.59 -22.13 3.25
CA PRO A 25 -27.01 -20.74 3.13
C PRO A 25 -26.60 -20.20 1.76
N LEU A 26 -27.54 -19.56 1.06
CA LEU A 26 -27.21 -18.70 -0.08
C LEU A 26 -26.50 -17.46 0.47
N GLY A 27 -25.17 -17.51 0.54
CA GLY A 27 -24.29 -16.48 1.11
C GLY A 27 -22.83 -16.95 1.14
N ASP A 28 -21.90 -16.07 1.50
CA ASP A 28 -20.45 -16.36 1.59
C ASP A 28 -20.04 -17.27 2.77
N GLY A 29 -21.02 -17.87 3.45
CA GLY A 29 -20.80 -18.78 4.58
C GLY A 29 -20.44 -18.09 5.90
N GLN A 30 -20.34 -16.76 5.97
CA GLN A 30 -19.91 -16.06 7.19
C GLN A 30 -21.06 -15.51 8.06
N GLY A 31 -22.30 -15.50 7.55
CA GLY A 31 -23.48 -15.06 8.30
C GLY A 31 -23.41 -13.58 8.69
N GLY A 32 -23.98 -12.70 7.85
CA GLY A 32 -24.02 -11.27 8.13
C GLY A 32 -24.67 -10.47 7.00
N ILE A 33 -24.90 -9.16 7.22
CA ILE A 33 -25.34 -8.24 6.16
C ILE A 33 -24.15 -8.03 5.21
N LEU A 34 -24.26 -8.56 3.99
CA LEU A 34 -23.25 -8.36 2.96
C LEU A 34 -23.46 -6.99 2.32
N HIS A 35 -22.71 -6.00 2.78
CA HIS A 35 -22.66 -4.68 2.15
C HIS A 35 -21.77 -4.76 0.91
N ARG A 36 -22.37 -4.74 -0.28
CA ARG A 36 -21.63 -4.69 -1.54
C ARG A 36 -21.58 -3.26 -2.05
N GLU A 37 -20.38 -2.69 -2.16
CA GLU A 37 -20.19 -1.44 -2.88
C GLU A 37 -20.47 -1.70 -4.37
N ILE A 38 -21.54 -1.11 -4.88
CA ILE A 38 -21.86 -1.12 -6.30
C ILE A 38 -21.38 0.19 -6.94
N PHE A 39 -20.82 0.08 -8.13
CA PHE A 39 -20.59 1.25 -8.96
C PHE A 39 -21.96 1.81 -9.34
N VAL A 40 -22.27 3.02 -8.86
CA VAL A 40 -23.45 3.76 -9.30
C VAL A 40 -22.97 4.67 -10.44
N PRO A 41 -23.41 4.45 -11.68
CA PRO A 41 -23.03 5.29 -12.80
C PRO A 41 -23.45 6.73 -12.52
N GLY A 42 -22.50 7.65 -12.56
CA GLY A 42 -22.73 9.09 -12.62
C GLY A 42 -22.24 9.65 -13.96
N PRO A 43 -22.40 10.96 -14.22
CA PRO A 43 -21.78 11.59 -15.38
C PRO A 43 -20.27 11.30 -15.38
N VAL A 44 -19.79 10.74 -16.49
CA VAL A 44 -18.37 10.42 -16.69
C VAL A 44 -17.72 11.64 -17.31
N GLU A 45 -16.88 12.32 -16.53
CA GLU A 45 -16.10 13.47 -16.98
C GLU A 45 -14.61 13.19 -16.84
N HIS A 46 -13.81 13.80 -17.73
CA HIS A 46 -12.36 13.75 -17.64
C HIS A 46 -11.90 14.40 -16.34
N GLN A 47 -11.22 13.62 -15.50
CA GLN A 47 -10.73 14.07 -14.20
C GLN A 47 -9.48 13.29 -13.80
N PHE A 48 -8.73 13.83 -12.84
CA PHE A 48 -7.66 13.08 -12.21
C PHE A 48 -8.21 11.99 -11.28
N VAL A 49 -7.59 10.81 -11.34
CA VAL A 49 -7.87 9.73 -10.39
C VAL A 49 -7.25 10.10 -9.05
N LYS A 50 -8.11 10.30 -8.03
CA LYS A 50 -7.72 10.77 -6.69
C LYS A 50 -7.16 9.63 -5.82
N GLU A 51 -6.10 9.00 -6.29
CA GLU A 51 -5.40 7.95 -5.56
C GLU A 51 -3.95 8.37 -5.31
N ILE A 52 -3.56 8.33 -4.04
CA ILE A 52 -2.19 8.62 -3.61
C ILE A 52 -1.49 7.30 -3.33
N GLY A 53 -0.38 7.06 -4.00
CA GLY A 53 0.40 5.82 -3.90
C GLY A 53 1.72 5.95 -4.65
N TYR A 54 2.36 4.81 -4.90
CA TYR A 54 3.65 4.79 -5.61
C TYR A 54 3.61 5.47 -6.98
N VAL A 55 2.51 5.37 -7.71
CA VAL A 55 2.36 5.96 -9.05
C VAL A 55 2.60 7.48 -9.02
N ASN A 56 2.13 8.18 -7.99
CA ASN A 56 2.32 9.62 -7.85
C ASN A 56 3.79 10.00 -7.63
N LEU A 57 4.62 9.08 -7.13
CA LEU A 57 6.01 9.35 -6.76
C LEU A 57 6.96 9.25 -7.97
N PHE A 58 6.55 8.68 -9.10
CA PHE A 58 7.42 8.42 -10.24
C PHE A 58 8.29 9.60 -10.71
N PRO A 59 7.79 10.86 -10.76
CA PRO A 59 8.64 12.01 -11.09
C PRO A 59 9.84 12.19 -10.15
N LEU A 60 9.66 11.89 -8.85
CA LEU A 60 10.73 11.86 -7.86
C LEU A 60 11.60 10.61 -8.01
N LEU A 61 11.00 9.42 -8.13
CA LEU A 61 11.71 8.14 -8.20
C LEU A 61 12.71 8.10 -9.37
N LEU A 62 12.30 8.66 -10.51
CA LEU A 62 13.10 8.73 -11.73
C LEU A 62 13.97 9.98 -11.82
N ARG A 63 13.98 10.81 -10.77
CA ARG A 63 14.78 12.05 -10.68
C ARG A 63 14.53 13.03 -11.84
N ILE A 64 13.31 13.08 -12.34
CA ILE A 64 12.91 13.93 -13.47
C ILE A 64 12.73 15.39 -13.01
N LEU A 65 12.40 15.60 -11.73
CA LEU A 65 12.20 16.93 -11.17
C LEU A 65 13.54 17.68 -10.98
N ALA A 66 13.58 18.95 -11.38
CA ALA A 66 14.68 19.83 -11.05
C ALA A 66 14.81 19.99 -9.51
N PRO A 67 16.03 20.11 -8.94
CA PRO A 67 16.23 20.26 -7.49
C PRO A 67 15.53 21.47 -6.86
N SER A 68 15.22 22.50 -7.65
CA SER A 68 14.48 23.70 -7.23
C SER A 68 12.96 23.61 -7.42
N SER A 69 12.44 22.52 -7.98
CA SER A 69 11.01 22.37 -8.26
C SER A 69 10.18 22.28 -6.97
N PRO A 70 9.14 23.10 -6.77
CA PRO A 70 8.29 23.02 -5.58
C PRO A 70 7.55 21.68 -5.48
N HIS A 71 7.35 20.97 -6.60
CA HIS A 71 6.77 19.64 -6.62
C HIS A 71 7.62 18.60 -5.89
N LEU A 72 8.94 18.81 -5.81
CA LEU A 72 9.83 17.92 -5.06
C LEU A 72 9.48 17.96 -3.57
N SER A 73 9.32 19.15 -3.00
CA SER A 73 8.91 19.33 -1.60
C SER A 73 7.51 18.78 -1.35
N ALA A 74 6.56 19.04 -2.27
CA ALA A 74 5.20 18.51 -2.15
C ALA A 74 5.18 16.97 -2.09
N LEU A 75 5.92 16.29 -2.98
CA LEU A 75 6.02 14.83 -2.97
C LEU A 75 6.68 14.31 -1.69
N MET A 76 7.76 14.93 -1.22
CA MET A 76 8.42 14.53 0.04
C MET A 76 7.51 14.72 1.25
N THR A 77 6.70 15.80 1.26
CA THR A 77 5.68 16.03 2.30
C THR A 77 4.60 14.95 2.25
N THR A 78 4.09 14.58 1.07
CA THR A 78 3.12 13.48 0.92
C THR A 78 3.71 12.13 1.35
N ILE A 79 4.98 11.85 1.02
CA ILE A 79 5.67 10.64 1.46
C ILE A 79 5.74 10.58 2.98
N ARG A 80 6.07 11.70 3.63
CA ARG A 80 6.26 11.80 5.08
C ARG A 80 4.96 11.77 5.88
N ASP A 81 3.82 11.98 5.24
CA ASP A 81 2.53 12.02 5.93
C ASP A 81 2.10 10.62 6.44
N PRO A 82 1.95 10.44 7.77
CA PRO A 82 1.51 9.17 8.36
C PRO A 82 0.05 8.81 8.07
N GLN A 83 -0.80 9.76 7.66
CA GLN A 83 -2.16 9.51 7.19
C GLN A 83 -2.18 9.02 5.74
N HIS A 84 -1.09 9.21 5.00
CA HIS A 84 -0.93 8.74 3.63
C HIS A 84 0.04 7.57 3.52
N LEU A 85 1.30 7.85 3.18
CA LEU A 85 2.25 6.82 2.72
C LEU A 85 3.29 6.42 3.75
N TRP A 86 3.44 7.15 4.85
CA TRP A 86 4.50 6.89 5.82
C TRP A 86 4.17 5.77 6.81
N SER A 87 5.16 4.93 7.13
CA SER A 87 5.13 4.02 8.28
C SER A 87 6.52 3.82 8.89
N PRO A 88 6.59 3.28 10.12
CA PRO A 88 7.86 2.90 10.76
C PRO A 88 8.66 1.79 10.05
N TYR A 89 8.10 1.19 9.00
CA TYR A 89 8.64 0.03 8.29
C TYR A 89 8.96 0.30 6.81
N GLY A 90 8.60 1.49 6.29
CA GLY A 90 8.76 1.86 4.88
C GLY A 90 7.56 2.61 4.31
N ILE A 91 7.64 2.96 3.02
CA ILE A 91 6.59 3.67 2.27
C ILE A 91 5.57 2.67 1.74
N LEU A 92 4.28 2.96 1.95
CA LEU A 92 3.15 2.14 1.53
C LEU A 92 2.89 2.28 0.02
N SER A 93 2.43 1.20 -0.62
CA SER A 93 2.02 1.20 -2.04
C SER A 93 0.82 2.09 -2.35
N LEU A 94 -0.09 2.22 -1.39
CA LEU A 94 -1.30 3.04 -1.50
C LEU A 94 -1.61 3.68 -0.14
N SER A 95 -2.05 4.94 -0.19
CA SER A 95 -2.42 5.76 0.97
C SER A 95 -3.39 5.05 1.91
N LYS A 96 -3.19 5.20 3.22
CA LYS A 96 -4.13 4.71 4.25
C LYS A 96 -5.50 5.39 4.16
N SER A 97 -5.56 6.61 3.63
CA SER A 97 -6.80 7.34 3.39
C SER A 97 -7.57 6.88 2.14
N SER A 98 -6.96 6.04 1.28
CA SER A 98 -7.65 5.53 0.10
C SER A 98 -8.76 4.58 0.50
N ARG A 99 -9.90 4.68 -0.19
CA ARG A 99 -10.97 3.68 -0.07
C ARG A 99 -10.53 2.27 -0.46
N PHE A 100 -9.48 2.14 -1.26
CA PHE A 100 -8.97 0.83 -1.70
C PHE A 100 -7.88 0.27 -0.78
N HIS A 101 -7.46 1.02 0.24
CA HIS A 101 -6.43 0.57 1.17
C HIS A 101 -6.81 -0.75 1.85
N GLU A 102 -5.94 -1.75 1.74
CA GLU A 102 -6.13 -3.12 2.23
C GLU A 102 -7.44 -3.80 1.74
N ARG A 103 -8.04 -3.32 0.64
CA ARG A 103 -9.22 -3.95 0.05
C ARG A 103 -8.87 -4.84 -1.14
N GLY A 104 -9.40 -6.06 -1.14
CA GLY A 104 -9.30 -6.98 -2.27
C GLY A 104 -9.99 -6.44 -3.53
N ASN A 105 -9.61 -6.96 -4.70
CA ASN A 105 -10.19 -6.52 -5.97
C ASN A 105 -11.47 -7.31 -6.33
N ALA A 106 -11.44 -8.61 -6.07
CA ALA A 106 -12.51 -9.56 -6.30
C ALA A 106 -12.42 -10.69 -5.24
N PRO A 107 -13.44 -11.56 -5.12
CA PRO A 107 -13.34 -12.74 -4.25
C PRO A 107 -12.11 -13.58 -4.60
N GLY A 108 -11.25 -13.83 -3.61
CA GLY A 108 -9.96 -14.53 -3.80
C GLY A 108 -8.76 -13.62 -4.12
N ASP A 109 -8.99 -12.37 -4.52
CA ASP A 109 -7.93 -11.42 -4.89
C ASP A 109 -7.57 -10.50 -3.71
N ALA A 110 -6.67 -10.98 -2.85
CA ALA A 110 -6.17 -10.21 -1.70
C ALA A 110 -5.43 -8.93 -2.11
N PRO A 111 -5.49 -7.84 -1.32
CA PRO A 111 -4.82 -6.57 -1.63
C PRO A 111 -3.31 -6.76 -1.80
N TYR A 112 -2.79 -6.37 -2.97
CA TYR A 112 -1.38 -6.56 -3.33
C TYR A 112 -0.62 -5.23 -3.32
N TRP A 113 -0.89 -4.37 -4.30
CA TRP A 113 -0.38 -2.99 -4.38
C TRP A 113 -1.31 -1.95 -3.73
N ARG A 114 -2.04 -2.36 -2.70
CA ARG A 114 -3.08 -1.56 -2.04
C ARG A 114 -2.76 -1.28 -0.57
N GLY A 115 -1.47 -1.09 -0.24
CA GLY A 115 -1.04 -0.68 1.10
C GLY A 115 0.20 -1.39 1.62
N ALA A 116 0.54 -2.57 1.09
CA ALA A 116 1.78 -3.25 1.49
C ALA A 116 3.03 -2.47 1.08
N ILE A 117 4.14 -2.72 1.78
CA ILE A 117 5.44 -2.10 1.54
C ILE A 117 6.24 -2.99 0.61
N TRP A 118 6.70 -2.41 -0.49
CA TRP A 118 7.47 -3.09 -1.52
C TRP A 118 8.88 -2.50 -1.62
N ILE A 119 9.88 -3.35 -1.47
CA ILE A 119 11.28 -2.96 -1.48
C ILE A 119 11.75 -2.30 -2.80
N PRO A 120 11.33 -2.69 -4.02
CA PRO A 120 11.85 -2.06 -5.24
C PRO A 120 11.50 -0.58 -5.32
N ILE A 121 10.27 -0.20 -4.97
CA ILE A 121 9.87 1.21 -4.98
C ILE A 121 10.50 1.97 -3.82
N ASN A 122 10.58 1.34 -2.64
CA ASN A 122 11.28 1.95 -1.49
C ASN A 122 12.78 2.19 -1.79
N TYR A 123 13.44 1.27 -2.50
CA TYR A 123 14.81 1.44 -2.97
C TYR A 123 14.94 2.65 -3.89
N LEU A 124 14.07 2.78 -4.89
CA LEU A 124 14.07 3.96 -5.78
C LEU A 124 13.82 5.26 -5.00
N THR A 125 12.91 5.26 -4.01
CA THR A 125 12.68 6.42 -3.15
C THR A 125 13.94 6.79 -2.38
N VAL A 126 14.58 5.82 -1.70
CA VAL A 126 15.82 6.05 -0.95
C VAL A 126 16.94 6.55 -1.88
N SER A 127 17.09 5.93 -3.06
CA SER A 127 18.04 6.31 -4.10
C SER A 127 17.84 7.74 -4.60
N ALA A 128 16.59 8.14 -4.85
CA ALA A 128 16.26 9.51 -5.26
C ALA A 128 16.50 10.53 -4.13
N LEU A 129 16.12 10.21 -2.91
CA LEU A 129 16.35 11.09 -1.75
C LEU A 129 17.85 11.27 -1.48
N TYR A 130 18.65 10.21 -1.63
CA TYR A 130 20.12 10.29 -1.55
C TYR A 130 20.68 11.28 -2.59
N TYR A 131 20.22 11.19 -3.84
CA TYR A 131 20.60 12.12 -4.90
C TYR A 131 20.21 13.57 -4.56
N TYR A 132 18.95 13.83 -4.20
CA TYR A 132 18.46 15.17 -3.87
C TYR A 132 19.08 15.75 -2.58
N ALA A 133 19.56 14.89 -1.68
CA ALA A 133 20.34 15.31 -0.51
C ALA A 133 21.79 15.69 -0.85
N GLY A 134 22.31 15.26 -2.00
CA GLY A 134 23.68 15.54 -2.45
C GLY A 134 23.79 16.77 -3.36
N VAL A 135 22.77 17.04 -4.19
CA VAL A 135 22.77 18.17 -5.14
C VAL A 135 22.33 19.48 -4.50
N GLU A 136 22.77 20.60 -5.06
CA GLU A 136 22.37 21.92 -4.61
C GLU A 136 20.90 22.21 -4.95
N GLY A 137 20.16 22.74 -3.97
CA GLY A 137 18.76 23.07 -4.10
C GLY A 137 18.10 23.39 -2.75
N PRO A 138 16.97 24.11 -2.77
CA PRO A 138 16.30 24.56 -1.54
C PRO A 138 15.78 23.42 -0.66
N TYR A 139 15.59 22.22 -1.24
CA TYR A 139 15.00 21.08 -0.54
C TYR A 139 16.00 19.99 -0.12
N LYS A 140 17.31 20.24 -0.28
CA LYS A 140 18.40 19.30 0.07
C LYS A 140 18.28 18.79 1.51
N GLY A 141 18.01 19.68 2.47
CA GLY A 141 17.83 19.32 3.88
C GLY A 141 16.59 18.44 4.13
N GLN A 142 15.47 18.73 3.46
CA GLN A 142 14.26 17.92 3.54
C GLN A 142 14.51 16.51 2.98
N ALA A 143 15.20 16.40 1.85
CA ALA A 143 15.58 15.13 1.24
C ALA A 143 16.50 14.31 2.15
N LYS A 144 17.51 14.94 2.76
CA LYS A 144 18.45 14.27 3.67
C LYS A 144 17.75 13.69 4.90
N ALA A 145 16.88 14.47 5.55
CA ALA A 145 16.16 14.01 6.72
C ALA A 145 15.24 12.83 6.40
N LEU A 146 14.52 12.89 5.27
CA LEU A 146 13.63 11.82 4.84
C LEU A 146 14.41 10.56 4.43
N TYR A 147 15.55 10.73 3.75
CA TYR A 147 16.47 9.65 3.40
C TYR A 147 16.94 8.87 4.64
N ASP A 148 17.48 9.58 5.63
CA ASP A 148 18.06 8.98 6.83
C ASP A 148 17.04 8.12 7.57
N GLU A 149 15.84 8.66 7.76
CA GLU A 149 14.80 7.96 8.50
C GLU A 149 14.23 6.78 7.71
N LEU A 150 13.95 6.94 6.42
CA LEU A 150 13.39 5.87 5.59
C LEU A 150 14.38 4.70 5.48
N ARG A 151 15.65 4.99 5.24
CA ARG A 151 16.72 4.00 5.18
C ARG A 151 16.78 3.18 6.48
N ASN A 152 16.80 3.86 7.63
CA ASN A 152 16.87 3.20 8.93
C ASN A 152 15.63 2.35 9.22
N ASN A 153 14.44 2.84 8.87
CA ASN A 153 13.18 2.09 9.03
C ASN A 153 13.18 0.78 8.23
N LEU A 154 13.62 0.83 6.96
CA LEU A 154 13.70 -0.35 6.09
C LEU A 154 14.70 -1.38 6.61
N ILE A 155 15.94 -0.94 6.93
CA ILE A 155 16.99 -1.83 7.45
C ILE A 155 16.55 -2.48 8.75
N ARG A 156 16.05 -1.70 9.70
CA ARG A 156 15.60 -2.21 11.01
C ARG A 156 14.48 -3.23 10.84
N ASN A 157 13.48 -2.94 10.01
CA ASN A 157 12.34 -3.83 9.83
C ASN A 157 12.75 -5.14 9.15
N MET A 158 13.43 -5.06 8.01
CA MET A 158 13.83 -6.25 7.25
C MET A 158 14.81 -7.13 8.03
N PHE A 159 15.74 -6.52 8.78
CA PHE A 159 16.65 -7.27 9.64
C PHE A 159 15.93 -7.96 10.81
N SER A 160 14.96 -7.28 11.44
CA SER A 160 14.14 -7.87 12.49
C SER A 160 13.34 -9.07 11.97
N GLU A 161 12.71 -8.93 10.80
CA GLU A 161 11.95 -10.01 10.17
C GLU A 161 12.84 -11.17 9.71
N TYR A 162 14.03 -10.87 9.19
CA TYR A 162 15.03 -11.89 8.85
C TYR A 162 15.47 -12.66 10.10
N LYS A 163 15.77 -11.99 11.22
CA LYS A 163 16.08 -12.68 12.49
C LYS A 163 14.91 -13.53 13.00
N ARG A 164 13.68 -13.03 12.89
CA ARG A 164 12.49 -13.70 13.40
C ARG A 164 12.12 -14.94 12.58
N THR A 165 12.31 -14.89 11.27
CA THR A 165 11.78 -15.91 10.33
C THR A 165 12.83 -16.70 9.57
N GLY A 166 14.07 -16.21 9.50
CA GLY A 166 15.15 -16.77 8.68
C GLY A 166 15.09 -16.38 7.20
N TYR A 167 14.13 -15.56 6.77
CA TYR A 167 13.90 -15.26 5.35
C TYR A 167 13.68 -13.79 5.05
N LEU A 168 13.98 -13.41 3.80
CA LEU A 168 13.44 -12.21 3.18
C LEU A 168 12.10 -12.51 2.51
N TRP A 169 11.23 -11.52 2.49
CA TRP A 169 9.86 -11.64 2.03
C TRP A 169 9.60 -10.73 0.85
N GLU A 170 8.61 -11.11 0.05
CA GLU A 170 8.21 -10.39 -1.15
C GLU A 170 7.71 -8.96 -0.86
N GLN A 171 6.89 -8.82 0.17
CA GLN A 171 6.34 -7.55 0.66
C GLN A 171 6.26 -7.56 2.19
N TYR A 172 6.10 -6.38 2.79
CA TYR A 172 6.00 -6.20 4.25
C TYR A 172 4.69 -5.49 4.64
N ASN A 173 4.11 -5.89 5.75
CA ASN A 173 2.88 -5.32 6.28
C ASN A 173 3.12 -3.90 6.81
N SER A 174 2.27 -2.95 6.42
CA SER A 174 2.41 -1.53 6.76
C SER A 174 2.13 -1.19 8.23
N LYS A 175 1.41 -2.05 8.95
CA LYS A 175 1.02 -1.86 10.36
C LYS A 175 1.94 -2.58 11.33
N THR A 176 2.38 -3.77 10.97
CA THR A 176 3.12 -4.68 11.86
C THR A 176 4.57 -4.89 11.45
N GLY A 177 4.96 -4.46 10.24
CA GLY A 177 6.29 -4.71 9.69
C GLY A 177 6.53 -6.15 9.24
N LYS A 178 5.61 -7.09 9.53
CA LYS A 178 5.79 -8.51 9.23
C LYS A 178 5.90 -8.79 7.73
N GLY A 179 6.80 -9.69 7.35
CA GLY A 179 6.89 -10.22 6.00
C GLY A 179 5.59 -10.94 5.59
N GLN A 180 5.22 -10.81 4.32
CA GLN A 180 4.01 -11.43 3.77
C GLN A 180 4.29 -12.04 2.40
N ARG A 181 3.43 -13.00 2.02
CA ARG A 181 3.42 -13.69 0.71
C ARG A 181 4.68 -14.53 0.49
N SER A 182 5.30 -14.44 -0.69
CA SER A 182 6.34 -15.38 -1.10
C SER A 182 7.58 -15.25 -0.21
N HIS A 183 8.13 -16.39 0.22
CA HIS A 183 9.40 -16.52 0.92
C HIS A 183 10.01 -17.91 0.65
N PRO A 184 11.35 -18.06 0.62
CA PRO A 184 12.35 -16.99 0.58
C PRO A 184 12.22 -16.13 -0.69
N PHE A 185 12.33 -14.82 -0.54
CA PHE A 185 12.26 -13.87 -1.66
C PHE A 185 13.52 -13.01 -1.69
N THR A 186 14.61 -13.57 -2.18
CA THR A 186 15.84 -12.83 -2.51
C THR A 186 15.81 -12.28 -3.96
N GLY A 187 14.61 -11.99 -4.47
CA GLY A 187 14.42 -11.20 -5.70
C GLY A 187 14.72 -9.73 -5.45
N TRP A 188 13.80 -8.82 -5.79
CA TRP A 188 14.01 -7.39 -5.53
C TRP A 188 14.20 -7.04 -4.05
N SER A 189 13.79 -7.89 -3.10
CA SER A 189 14.02 -7.61 -1.68
C SER A 189 15.50 -7.70 -1.30
N ALA A 190 16.36 -8.29 -2.15
CA ALA A 190 17.82 -8.26 -1.99
C ALA A 190 18.41 -6.84 -2.13
N LEU A 191 17.67 -5.88 -2.71
CA LEU A 191 18.09 -4.46 -2.79
C LEU A 191 18.35 -3.83 -1.42
N ILE A 192 17.89 -4.43 -0.33
CA ILE A 192 18.25 -4.00 1.03
C ILE A 192 19.78 -3.98 1.24
N VAL A 193 20.53 -4.85 0.57
CA VAL A 193 22.00 -4.85 0.63
C VAL A 193 22.57 -3.56 0.03
N SER A 194 22.04 -3.13 -1.11
CA SER A 194 22.42 -1.86 -1.75
C SER A 194 22.06 -0.65 -0.88
N ILE A 195 20.89 -0.68 -0.22
CA ILE A 195 20.48 0.35 0.76
C ILE A 195 21.47 0.40 1.94
N MET A 196 21.85 -0.75 2.49
CA MET A 196 22.84 -0.83 3.58
C MET A 196 24.21 -0.32 3.15
N ALA A 197 24.66 -0.64 1.94
CA ALA A 197 25.94 -0.21 1.39
C ALA A 197 25.95 1.24 0.86
N GLU A 198 24.78 1.89 0.79
CA GLU A 198 24.57 3.21 0.20
C GLU A 198 25.09 3.30 -1.25
N ARG A 199 24.83 2.23 -2.03
CA ARG A 199 25.19 2.12 -3.46
C ARG A 199 23.93 2.14 -4.31
N TYR A 200 23.72 3.23 -5.04
CA TYR A 200 22.47 3.55 -5.74
C TYR A 200 22.66 3.86 -7.22
#